data_AF-A0A1H9XDM9-F1
#
_entry.id   AF-A0A1H9XDM9-F1
#
_cell.length_a   1.000
_cell.length_b   1.000
_cell.length_c   1.000
_cell.angle_alpha   90.00
_cell.angle_beta   90.00
_cell.angle_gamma   90.00
#
_symmetry.space_group_name_H-M   'P 1'
#
loop_
_entity.id
_entity.type
_entity.pdbx_description
1 polymer ?
#
loop_
_entity_poly.entity_id
_entity_poly.type
_entity_poly.pdbx_seq_one_letter_code
_entity_poly.pdbx_strand_id
1 'polypeptide(L)'
;MKIYFARHGQTDWNILGKVQGTTDIPLNENGIAQAQLLCKNLEDRDISFEKMYTSYQARAVKTAQIVDEHFHTGYEIVRGLEEMNLGLFEGHTWDKILSLYSEEHKLWLSNKRYNRSPGGESY
;
A
#
# COMPACT_ATOMS: atom_id res chain seq x y z
N MET A 1 1.64 23.28 9.74
CA MET A 1 2.16 22.07 9.06
C MET A 1 1.01 21.43 8.30
N LYS A 2 1.21 21.09 7.02
CA LYS A 2 0.25 20.32 6.21
C LYS A 2 0.85 18.95 5.93
N ILE A 3 0.05 17.89 6.01
CA ILE A 3 0.46 16.52 5.70
C ILE A 3 -0.47 16.00 4.61
N TYR A 4 0.13 15.45 3.56
CA TYR A 4 -0.60 14.83 2.45
C TYR A 4 -0.35 13.32 2.50
N PHE A 5 -1.42 12.54 2.35
CA PHE A 5 -1.34 11.09 2.28
C PHE A 5 -1.64 10.65 0.85
N ALA A 6 -0.76 9.84 0.28
CA ALA A 6 -0.97 9.17 -0.98
C ALA A 6 -0.86 7.66 -0.76
N ARG A 7 -1.74 6.89 -1.39
CA ARG A 7 -1.59 5.44 -1.50
C ARG A 7 -0.70 5.14 -2.71
N HIS A 8 0.04 4.04 -2.66
CA HIS A 8 0.75 3.53 -3.83
C HIS A 8 -0.22 3.31 -5.02
N GLY A 9 0.31 3.40 -6.25
CA GLY A 9 -0.44 3.07 -7.46
C GLY A 9 -0.88 1.60 -7.52
N GLN A 10 -1.75 1.26 -8.45
CA GLN A 10 -2.27 -0.10 -8.62
C GLN A 10 -1.17 -1.15 -8.89
N THR A 11 -1.36 -2.35 -8.33
CA THR A 11 -0.60 -3.56 -8.63
C THR A 11 -1.51 -4.64 -9.24
N ASP A 12 -0.94 -5.70 -9.81
CA ASP A 12 -1.74 -6.81 -10.35
C ASP A 12 -2.56 -7.52 -9.27
N TRP A 13 -2.09 -7.55 -8.03
CA TRP A 13 -2.86 -8.10 -6.93
C TRP A 13 -4.08 -7.26 -6.58
N ASN A 14 -4.04 -5.93 -6.82
CA ASN A 14 -5.25 -5.12 -6.69
C ASN A 14 -6.32 -5.52 -7.72
N ILE A 15 -5.93 -5.75 -8.98
CA ILE A 15 -6.85 -6.17 -10.05
C ILE A 15 -7.44 -7.54 -9.73
N LEU A 16 -6.60 -8.47 -9.29
CA LEU A 16 -6.99 -9.84 -8.95
C LEU A 16 -7.77 -9.95 -7.63
N GLY A 17 -7.98 -8.84 -6.90
CA GLY A 17 -8.64 -8.84 -5.60
C GLY A 17 -7.88 -9.64 -4.53
N LYS A 18 -6.57 -9.79 -4.69
CA LYS A 18 -5.70 -10.49 -3.74
C LYS A 18 -5.30 -9.56 -2.60
N VAL A 19 -5.35 -10.10 -1.39
CA VAL A 19 -4.88 -9.42 -0.20
C VAL A 19 -3.38 -9.21 -0.31
N GLN A 20 -2.96 -7.96 -0.15
CA GLN A 20 -1.56 -7.55 -0.05
C GLN A 20 -1.27 -7.19 1.41
N GLY A 21 -0.06 -7.50 1.86
CA GLY A 21 0.48 -7.01 3.11
C GLY A 21 1.96 -6.69 2.90
N THR A 22 2.83 -7.42 3.57
CA THR A 22 4.29 -7.27 3.44
C THR A 22 4.86 -7.88 2.16
N THR A 23 4.12 -8.75 1.49
CA THR A 23 4.51 -9.31 0.19
C THR A 23 4.71 -8.19 -0.82
N ASP A 24 5.87 -8.21 -1.46
CA ASP A 24 6.28 -7.14 -2.35
C ASP A 24 5.83 -7.42 -3.78
N ILE A 25 4.87 -6.62 -4.24
CA ILE A 25 4.28 -6.69 -5.58
C ILE A 25 4.53 -5.34 -6.26
N PRO A 26 5.15 -5.31 -7.45
CA PRO A 26 5.43 -4.06 -8.14
C PRO A 26 4.14 -3.39 -8.63
N LEU A 27 4.25 -2.09 -8.95
CA LEU A 27 3.21 -1.40 -9.70
C LEU A 27 3.02 -2.06 -11.07
N ASN A 28 1.79 -2.06 -11.56
CA ASN A 28 1.51 -2.34 -12.96
C ASN A 28 1.48 -1.04 -13.78
N GLU A 29 1.27 -1.16 -15.09
CA GLU A 29 1.25 -0.01 -16.01
C GLU A 29 0.22 1.05 -15.59
N ASN A 30 -0.96 0.62 -15.14
CA ASN A 30 -1.98 1.53 -14.64
C ASN A 30 -1.55 2.22 -13.33
N GLY A 31 -0.84 1.51 -12.43
CA GLY A 31 -0.26 2.11 -11.23
C GLY A 31 0.80 3.17 -11.52
N ILE A 32 1.61 2.96 -12.57
CA ILE A 32 2.56 3.97 -13.05
C ILE A 32 1.81 5.19 -13.59
N ALA A 33 0.79 4.99 -14.42
CA ALA A 33 -0.03 6.08 -14.95
C ALA A 33 -0.76 6.85 -13.83
N GLN A 34 -1.21 6.17 -12.78
CA GLN A 34 -1.81 6.79 -11.60
C GLN A 34 -0.81 7.67 -10.84
N ALA A 35 0.45 7.23 -10.67
CA ALA A 35 1.48 8.05 -10.03
C ALA A 35 1.84 9.30 -10.86
N GLN A 36 1.85 9.18 -12.18
CA GLN A 36 2.03 10.33 -13.08
C GLN A 36 0.84 11.31 -12.98
N LEU A 37 -0.40 10.79 -12.95
CA LEU A 37 -1.60 11.60 -12.78
C LEU A 37 -1.64 12.28 -11.41
N LEU A 38 -1.11 11.64 -10.36
CA LEU A 38 -0.94 12.26 -9.05
C LEU A 38 -0.06 13.51 -9.15
N CYS A 39 1.05 13.47 -9.89
CA CYS A 39 1.93 14.63 -10.08
C CYS A 39 1.16 15.80 -10.69
N LYS A 40 0.47 15.55 -11.81
CA LYS A 40 -0.35 16.55 -12.47
C LYS A 40 -1.42 17.14 -11.55
N ASN A 41 -2.11 16.29 -10.78
CA ASN A 41 -3.14 16.76 -9.85
C ASN A 41 -2.59 17.63 -8.71
N LEU A 42 -1.35 17.40 -8.28
CA LEU A 42 -0.69 18.22 -7.27
C LEU A 42 -0.33 19.59 -7.84
N GLU A 43 0.21 19.64 -9.07
CA GLU A 43 0.49 20.89 -9.79
C GLU A 43 -0.76 21.71 -10.06
N ASP A 44 -1.80 21.08 -10.61
CA ASP A 44 -3.08 21.75 -10.95
C ASP A 44 -3.74 22.38 -9.71
N ARG A 45 -3.37 21.93 -8.51
CA ARG A 45 -3.87 22.43 -7.22
C ARG A 45 -2.89 23.35 -6.49
N ASP A 46 -1.75 23.67 -7.12
CA ASP A 46 -0.68 24.46 -6.52
C ASP A 46 -0.22 23.90 -5.16
N ILE A 47 -0.11 22.56 -5.09
CA ILE A 47 0.36 21.87 -3.88
C ILE A 47 1.86 21.68 -3.96
N SER A 48 2.57 22.25 -3.00
CA SER A 48 3.99 22.02 -2.75
C SER A 48 4.23 21.34 -1.40
N PHE A 49 5.33 20.60 -1.31
CA PHE A 49 5.78 19.93 -0.10
C PHE A 49 7.31 19.93 -0.05
N GLU A 50 7.86 19.99 1.16
CA GLU A 50 9.32 20.06 1.39
C GLU A 50 9.94 18.70 1.70
N LYS A 51 9.10 17.71 2.06
CA LYS A 51 9.53 16.37 2.46
C LYS A 51 8.58 15.32 1.92
N MET A 52 9.14 14.19 1.51
CA MET A 52 8.40 13.01 1.09
C MET A 52 8.91 11.79 1.86
N TYR A 53 7.98 10.98 2.35
CA TYR A 53 8.28 9.74 3.06
C TYR A 53 7.51 8.60 2.43
N THR A 54 8.11 7.41 2.40
CA THR A 54 7.48 6.21 1.85
C THR A 54 7.83 4.98 2.67
N SER A 55 6.99 3.95 2.57
CA SER A 55 7.32 2.63 3.12
C SER A 55 8.36 1.94 2.24
N TYR A 56 8.95 0.85 2.72
CA TYR A 56 9.95 0.11 1.94
C TYR A 56 9.37 -0.74 0.81
N GLN A 57 8.04 -0.92 0.71
CA GLN A 57 7.45 -1.78 -0.32
C GLN A 57 7.69 -1.18 -1.71
N ALA A 58 8.10 -1.99 -2.69
CA ALA A 58 8.48 -1.53 -4.03
C ALA A 58 7.36 -0.73 -4.72
N ARG A 59 6.09 -1.09 -4.52
CA ARG A 59 4.93 -0.31 -5.01
C ARG A 59 4.87 1.11 -4.46
N ALA A 60 5.17 1.30 -3.17
CA ALA A 60 5.18 2.60 -2.53
C ALA A 60 6.44 3.39 -2.93
N VAL A 61 7.60 2.75 -2.93
CA VAL A 61 8.87 3.35 -3.41
C VAL A 61 8.74 3.79 -4.86
N LYS A 62 8.18 2.97 -5.76
CA LYS A 62 8.04 3.33 -7.17
C LYS A 62 7.07 4.50 -7.39
N THR A 63 6.01 4.56 -6.58
CA THR A 63 5.09 5.72 -6.60
C THR A 63 5.84 6.98 -6.16
N ALA A 64 6.57 6.93 -5.04
CA ALA A 64 7.36 8.05 -4.53
C ALA A 64 8.45 8.48 -5.52
N GLN A 65 9.14 7.53 -6.15
CA GLN A 65 10.15 7.79 -7.18
C GLN A 65 9.57 8.59 -8.36
N ILE A 66 8.39 8.21 -8.88
CA ILE A 66 7.76 8.93 -9.99
C ILE A 66 7.40 10.37 -9.58
N VAL A 67 6.92 10.56 -8.35
CA VAL A 67 6.62 11.90 -7.82
C VAL A 67 7.90 12.72 -7.63
N ASP A 68 8.98 12.10 -7.14
CA ASP A 68 10.26 12.77 -6.96
C ASP A 68 10.97 13.13 -8.28
N GLU A 69 10.83 12.28 -9.31
CA GLU A 69 11.29 12.60 -10.67
C GLU A 69 10.61 13.86 -11.23
N HIS A 70 9.44 14.23 -10.70
CA HIS A 70 8.66 15.39 -11.11
C HIS A 70 8.93 16.63 -10.25
N PHE A 71 8.96 16.48 -8.92
CA PHE A 71 9.10 17.62 -7.98
C PHE A 71 10.51 17.82 -7.42
N HIS A 72 11.42 16.86 -7.62
CA HIS A 72 12.82 16.91 -7.20
C HIS A 72 13.02 17.25 -5.70
N THR A 73 12.15 16.72 -4.84
CA THR A 73 12.16 17.01 -3.39
C THR A 73 13.07 16.04 -2.62
N GLY A 74 13.40 14.89 -3.20
CA GLY A 74 13.90 13.70 -2.51
C GLY A 74 12.81 12.98 -1.73
N TYR A 75 12.99 11.68 -1.51
CA TYR A 75 12.15 10.89 -0.61
C TYR A 75 12.98 10.03 0.34
N GLU A 76 12.46 9.83 1.55
CA GLU A 76 13.06 9.00 2.58
C GLU A 76 12.21 7.74 2.82
N ILE A 77 12.87 6.58 2.91
CA ILE A 77 12.22 5.33 3.30
C ILE A 77 12.18 5.29 4.83
N VAL A 78 10.98 5.19 5.40
CA VAL A 78 10.75 5.22 6.85
C VAL A 78 10.01 3.96 7.30
N ARG A 79 10.47 3.38 8.41
CA ARG A 79 9.80 2.26 9.09
C ARG A 79 8.56 2.76 9.84
N GLY A 80 7.53 1.93 9.93
CA GLY A 80 6.23 2.27 10.52
C GLY A 80 5.19 2.79 9.51
N LEU A 81 5.55 2.88 8.22
CA LEU A 81 4.63 3.23 7.12
C LEU A 81 4.22 2.03 6.27
N GLU A 82 4.70 0.84 6.61
CA GLU A 82 4.41 -0.38 5.89
C GLU A 82 2.92 -0.74 5.91
N GLU A 83 2.47 -1.41 4.86
CA GLU A 83 1.21 -2.14 4.94
C GLU A 83 1.31 -3.24 6.01
N MET A 84 0.20 -3.47 6.71
CA MET A 84 0.11 -4.49 7.75
C MET A 84 0.50 -5.87 7.20
N ASN A 85 1.31 -6.62 7.94
CA ASN A 85 1.58 -8.01 7.62
C ASN A 85 0.29 -8.84 7.80
N LEU A 86 -0.21 -9.41 6.71
CA LEU A 86 -1.43 -10.22 6.72
C LEU A 86 -1.13 -11.73 6.70
N GLY A 87 0.14 -12.12 6.79
CA GLY A 87 0.56 -13.51 6.97
C GLY A 87 -0.02 -14.43 5.91
N LEU A 88 -0.66 -15.52 6.35
CA LEU A 88 -1.22 -16.53 5.44
C LEU A 88 -2.38 -16.03 4.56
N PHE A 89 -2.94 -14.85 4.83
CA PHE A 89 -3.98 -14.28 3.98
C PHE A 89 -3.40 -13.64 2.72
N GLU A 90 -2.13 -13.22 2.75
CA GLU A 90 -1.51 -12.57 1.60
C GLU A 90 -1.51 -13.50 0.37
N GLY A 91 -1.74 -12.93 -0.81
CA GLY A 91 -1.78 -13.66 -2.10
C GLY A 91 -3.08 -14.39 -2.39
N HIS A 92 -4.00 -14.44 -1.44
CA HIS A 92 -5.33 -15.02 -1.60
C HIS A 92 -6.39 -13.94 -1.83
N THR A 93 -7.44 -14.29 -2.56
CA THR A 93 -8.67 -13.50 -2.59
C THR A 93 -9.46 -13.72 -1.31
N TRP A 94 -10.38 -12.81 -0.99
CA TRP A 94 -11.26 -12.97 0.17
C TRP A 94 -12.10 -14.26 0.10
N ASP A 95 -12.60 -14.64 -1.07
CA ASP A 95 -13.32 -15.91 -1.24
C ASP A 95 -12.45 -17.12 -0.90
N LYS A 96 -11.16 -17.07 -1.30
CA LYS A 96 -10.23 -18.15 -1.01
C LYS A 96 -9.87 -18.19 0.48
N ILE A 97 -9.73 -17.03 1.12
CA ILE A 97 -9.54 -16.93 2.58
C ILE A 97 -10.75 -17.49 3.32
N LEU A 98 -11.97 -17.13 2.93
CA LEU A 98 -13.21 -17.64 3.51
C LEU A 98 -13.36 -19.15 3.36
N SER A 99 -12.78 -19.73 2.29
CA SER A 99 -12.78 -21.18 2.08
C SER A 99 -11.67 -21.92 2.83
N LEU A 100 -10.46 -21.35 2.91
CA LEU A 100 -9.29 -22.04 3.48
C LEU A 100 -9.08 -21.76 4.98
N TYR A 101 -9.47 -20.57 5.44
CA TYR A 101 -9.16 -20.03 6.76
C TYR A 101 -10.42 -19.43 7.40
N SER A 102 -11.56 -20.13 7.30
CA SER A 102 -12.86 -19.59 7.68
C SER A 102 -12.93 -19.20 9.16
N GLU A 103 -12.39 -20.03 10.05
CA GLU A 103 -12.40 -19.80 11.50
C GLU A 103 -11.40 -18.72 11.90
N GLU A 104 -10.20 -18.71 11.31
CA GLU A 104 -9.19 -17.68 11.53
C GLU A 104 -9.67 -16.33 11.02
N HIS A 105 -10.35 -16.30 9.88
CA HIS A 105 -10.97 -15.08 9.34
C HIS A 105 -12.08 -14.56 10.27
N LYS A 106 -12.96 -15.43 10.78
CA LYS A 106 -13.98 -15.04 11.78
C LYS A 106 -13.34 -14.48 13.05
N LEU A 107 -12.30 -15.14 13.57
CA LEU A 107 -11.58 -14.69 14.76
C LEU A 107 -10.93 -13.33 14.52
N TRP A 108 -10.23 -13.17 13.40
CA TRP A 108 -9.63 -11.90 13.01
C TRP A 108 -10.67 -10.77 12.93
N LEU A 109 -11.83 -11.02 12.28
CA LEU A 109 -12.92 -10.05 12.19
C LEU A 109 -13.57 -9.70 13.53
N SER A 110 -13.62 -10.65 14.48
CA SER A 110 -14.27 -10.44 15.77
C SER A 110 -13.63 -9.32 16.59
N ASN A 111 -12.31 -9.13 16.47
CA ASN A 111 -11.60 -8.03 17.10
C ASN A 111 -10.22 -7.80 16.45
N LYS A 112 -10.21 -7.08 15.33
CA LYS A 112 -8.99 -6.81 14.54
C LYS A 112 -7.86 -6.12 15.30
N ARG A 113 -8.15 -5.45 16.43
CA ARG A 113 -7.16 -4.79 17.28
C ARG A 113 -6.34 -5.76 18.12
N TYR A 114 -6.92 -6.90 18.49
CA TYR A 114 -6.25 -7.89 19.36
C TYR A 114 -6.07 -9.25 18.68
N ASN A 115 -6.81 -9.51 17.60
CA ASN A 115 -6.69 -10.69 16.78
C ASN A 115 -5.97 -10.33 15.49
N ARG A 116 -5.13 -11.26 15.04
CA ARG A 116 -4.31 -11.14 13.82
C ARG A 116 -4.69 -12.23 12.84
N SER A 117 -4.43 -11.99 11.55
CA SER A 117 -4.42 -13.10 10.61
C SER A 117 -3.31 -14.08 10.98
N PRO A 118 -3.39 -15.36 10.57
CA PRO A 118 -2.37 -16.35 10.91
C PRO A 118 -0.98 -15.92 10.42
N GLY A 119 -0.04 -15.77 11.35
CA GLY A 119 1.33 -15.31 11.05
C GLY A 119 1.45 -13.81 10.74
N GLY A 120 0.38 -13.02 10.89
CA GLY A 120 0.36 -11.59 10.62
C GLY A 120 0.45 -10.70 11.85
N GLU A 121 0.08 -9.44 11.66
CA GLU A 121 -0.01 -8.36 12.65
C GLU A 121 -1.47 -8.07 13.02
N SER A 122 -1.66 -7.32 14.10
CA SER A 122 -2.94 -6.74 14.50
C SER A 122 -2.96 -5.23 14.23
N TYR A 123 -4.15 -4.63 14.23
CA TYR A 123 -4.33 -3.19 14.08
C TYR A 123 -3.92 -2.40 15.32
#